data_AF-A0A075FM06-F1
#
_entry.id   AF-A0A075FM06-F1
#
_cell.length_a   1.000
_cell.length_b   1.000
_cell.length_c   1.000
_cell.angle_alpha   90.00
_cell.angle_beta   90.00
_cell.angle_gamma   90.00
#
_symmetry.space_group_name_H-M   'P 1'
#
loop_
_entity.id
_entity.type
_entity.pdbx_description
1 polymer ?
#
loop_
_entity_poly.entity_id
_entity_poly.type
_entity_poly.pdbx_seq_one_letter_code
_entity_poly.pdbx_strand_id
1 'polypeptide(L)' 'MTSRDIEVTFGKSREHVSRLMKKLFEDGFVGRDASARPYRYTITDKGRERIGSSEGSVVEPLSVSL' A
#
# COMPACT_ATOMS: atom_id res chain seq x y z
N MET A 1 -2.95 6.96 6.27
CA MET A 1 -1.50 6.76 6.04
C MET A 1 -1.06 7.61 4.85
N THR A 2 0.10 8.25 4.87
CA THR A 2 0.62 9.06 3.75
C THR A 2 1.61 8.25 2.90
N SER A 3 1.93 8.72 1.69
CA SER A 3 2.95 8.06 0.83
C SER A 3 4.33 7.98 1.50
N ARG A 4 4.66 8.91 2.40
CA ARG A 4 5.93 8.89 3.15
C ARG A 4 5.94 7.79 4.20
N ASP A 5 4.81 7.58 4.89
CA ASP A 5 4.68 6.49 5.85
C ASP A 5 4.84 5.14 5.13
N ILE A 6 4.22 4.99 3.95
CA ILE A 6 4.30 3.78 3.14
C ILE A 6 5.72 3.54 2.61
N GLU A 7 6.43 4.59 2.18
CA GLU A 7 7.84 4.53 1.77
C GLU A 7 8.72 3.91 2.86
N VAL A 8 8.57 4.40 4.10
CA VAL A 8 9.31 3.90 5.27
C VAL A 8 8.97 2.44 5.57
N THR A 9 7.69 2.07 5.49
CA THR A 9 7.25 0.69 5.75
C THR A 9 7.72 -0.31 4.69
N PHE A 10 7.73 0.09 3.41
CA PHE A 10 8.03 -0.82 2.30
C PHE A 10 9.49 -0.80 1.82
N GLY A 11 10.30 0.18 2.23
CA GLY A 11 11.66 0.36 1.73
C GLY A 11 11.73 0.61 0.21
N LYS A 12 10.65 1.12 -0.38
CA LYS A 12 10.52 1.41 -1.82
C LYS A 12 10.46 2.92 -2.04
N SER A 13 11.04 3.40 -3.15
CA SER A 13 10.99 4.82 -3.52
C SER A 13 9.55 5.36 -3.60
N ARG A 14 9.39 6.68 -3.43
CA ARG A 14 8.10 7.37 -3.54
C ARG A 14 7.37 7.11 -4.86
N GLU A 15 8.11 6.94 -5.94
CA GLU A 15 7.52 6.63 -7.24
C GLU A 15 6.88 5.24 -7.26
N HIS A 16 7.59 4.23 -6.76
CA HIS A 16 7.04 2.87 -6.66
C HIS A 16 5.78 2.84 -5.78
N VAL A 17 5.84 3.51 -4.64
CA VAL A 17 4.68 3.65 -3.73
C VAL A 17 3.52 4.35 -4.42
N SER A 18 3.79 5.43 -5.17
CA SER A 18 2.76 6.16 -5.91
C SER A 18 2.08 5.28 -6.97
N ARG A 19 2.86 4.53 -7.74
CA ARG A 19 2.35 3.60 -8.76
C ARG A 19 1.50 2.50 -8.13
N LEU A 20 1.95 1.93 -7.01
CA LEU A 20 1.18 0.92 -6.27
C LEU A 20 -0.13 1.49 -5.72
N MET A 21 -0.08 2.63 -5.03
CA MET A 21 -1.27 3.26 -4.45
C MET A 21 -2.28 3.70 -5.51
N LYS A 22 -1.81 4.12 -6.69
CA LYS A 22 -2.68 4.38 -7.84
C LYS A 22 -3.44 3.12 -8.26
N LYS A 23 -2.73 2.00 -8.45
CA LYS A 23 -3.37 0.73 -8.85
C LYS A 23 -4.36 0.22 -7.81
N LEU A 24 -3.99 0.24 -6.53
CA LEU A 24 -4.89 -0.18 -5.45
C LEU A 24 -6.14 0.70 -5.34
N PHE A 25 -6.02 1.99 -5.66
CA PHE A 25 -7.15 2.92 -5.70
C PHE A 25 -8.06 2.63 -6.89
N GLU A 26 -7.49 2.45 -8.09
CA GLU A 26 -8.23 2.09 -9.31
C GLU A 26 -8.97 0.75 -9.16
N ASP A 27 -8.34 -0.23 -8.49
CA ASP A 27 -8.94 -1.53 -8.20
C ASP A 27 -9.95 -1.50 -7.04
N GLY A 28 -10.08 -0.35 -6.35
CA GLY A 28 -11.03 -0.13 -5.25
C GLY A 28 -10.65 -0.76 -3.91
N PHE A 29 -9.40 -1.19 -3.73
CA PHE A 29 -8.90 -1.77 -2.49
C PHE A 29 -8.49 -0.72 -1.44
N VAL A 30 -8.17 0.49 -1.89
CA VAL A 30 -7.90 1.64 -1.00
C VAL A 30 -8.67 2.87 -1.45
N GLY A 31 -9.15 3.65 -0.49
CA GLY A 31 -9.64 5.00 -0.71
C GLY A 31 -8.49 6.00 -0.65
N ARG A 32 -8.66 7.14 -1.34
CA ARG A 32 -7.72 8.27 -1.29
C ARG A 32 -8.48 9.55 -0.98
N ASP A 33 -8.09 10.20 0.11
CA ASP A 33 -8.46 11.58 0.39
C ASP A 33 -7.47 12.53 -0.29
N ALA A 34 -7.99 13.30 -1.24
CA ALA A 34 -7.24 14.29 -2.02
C ALA A 34 -7.59 15.74 -1.64
N SER A 35 -8.39 15.95 -0.58
CA SER A 35 -8.79 17.28 -0.10
C SER A 35 -7.60 18.10 0.40
N ALA A 36 -6.55 17.44 0.89
CA ALA A 36 -5.33 18.06 1.38
C ALA A 36 -4.08 17.27 0.95
N ARG A 37 -2.93 17.95 0.95
CA ARG A 37 -1.62 17.33 0.72
C ARG A 37 -0.86 17.19 2.04
N PRO A 38 -0.16 16.07 2.28
CA PRO A 38 -0.05 14.89 1.41
C PRO A 38 -1.34 14.05 1.40
N TYR A 39 -1.58 13.34 0.29
CA TYR A 39 -2.74 12.45 0.17
C TYR A 39 -2.75 11.39 1.26
N ARG A 40 -3.96 11.10 1.76
CA ARG A 40 -4.18 10.08 2.78
C ARG A 40 -4.88 8.88 2.17
N TYR A 41 -4.37 7.70 2.48
CA TYR A 41 -4.95 6.43 2.07
C TYR A 41 -5.56 5.70 3.26
N THR A 42 -6.67 5.01 2.98
CA THR A 42 -7.43 4.17 3.92
C THR A 42 -7.84 2.89 3.20
N ILE A 43 -7.77 1.73 3.86
CA ILE A 43 -8.25 0.47 3.28
C ILE A 43 -9.78 0.47 3.17
N THR A 44 -10.32 0.02 2.04
CA THR A 44 -11.76 -0.15 1.83
C THR A 44 -12.22 -1.50 2.39
N ASP A 45 -13.54 -1.72 2.48
CA ASP A 45 -14.09 -3.02 2.87
C ASP A 45 -13.69 -4.12 1.89
N LYS A 46 -13.70 -3.82 0.58
CA LYS A 46 -13.18 -4.72 -0.47
C LYS A 46 -11.70 -5.04 -0.27
N GLY A 47 -10.90 -4.05 0.15
CA GLY A 47 -9.49 -4.25 0.50
C GLY A 47 -9.33 -5.18 1.70
N ARG A 48 -10.14 -5.00 2.74
CA ARG A 48 -10.16 -5.84 3.95
C ARG A 48 -10.56 -7.28 3.64
N GLU A 49 -11.57 -7.48 2.81
CA GLU A 49 -12.00 -8.80 2.35
C GLU A 49 -10.85 -9.50 1.61
N ARG A 50 -10.20 -8.81 0.67
CA ARG A 50 -9.08 -9.39 -0.10
C ARG A 50 -7.91 -9.87 0.77
N ILE A 51 -7.57 -9.15 1.83
CA ILE A 51 -6.50 -9.56 2.76
C ILE A 51 -6.99 -10.60 3.78
N GLY A 52 -8.29 -10.64 4.09
CA GLY A 52 -8.89 -11.64 4.99
C GLY A 52 -9.19 -12.98 4.32
N SER A 53 -9.40 -12.99 3.01
CA SER A 53 -9.66 -14.20 2.20
C SER A 53 -8.39 -14.89 1.70
N SER A 54 -7.22 -14.28 1.89
CA SER A 54 -5.93 -14.89 1.56
C SER A 54 -5.21 -15.10 2.88
N GLU A 55 -5.04 -16.36 3.31
CA GLU A 55 -4.03 -16.67 4.32
C GLU A 55 -2.72 -16.02 3.87
N GLY A 56 -2.23 -15.09 4.70
CA GLY A 56 -1.11 -14.24 4.36
C GLY A 56 0.13 -15.10 4.17
N SER A 57 0.52 -15.32 2.91
CA SER A 57 1.91 -15.60 2.61
C SER A 57 2.69 -14.33 2.96
N VAL A 58 3.15 -14.27 4.20
CA VAL A 58 4.17 -13.33 4.63
C VAL A 58 5.37 -13.58 3.71
N VAL A 59 5.64 -12.63 2.82
CA VAL A 59 6.89 -12.66 2.06
C VAL A 59 8.00 -12.31 3.05
N GLU A 60 8.69 -13.33 3.57
CA GLU A 60 9.93 -13.13 4.31
C GLU A 60 10.89 -12.30 3.44
N PRO A 61 11.52 -11.24 3.97
CA PRO A 61 12.49 -10.49 3.20
C PRO A 61 13.65 -11.44 2.87
N LEU A 62 13.87 -11.70 1.57
CA LEU A 62 15.07 -12.37 1.07
C LEU A 62 16.29 -11.59 1.55
N SER A 63 16.95 -12.09 2.60
CA SER A 63 18.28 -11.65 3.00
C SER A 63 19.22 -12.05 1.88
N VAL A 64 19.59 -11.07 1.04
CA VAL A 64 20.72 -11.22 0.13
C VAL A 64 21.98 -11.05 0.98
N SER A 65 22.56 -12.16 1.40
CA SER A 65 23.90 -12.18 1.99
C SER A 65 24.94 -11.99 0.88
N LEU A 66 25.86 -11.04 1.10
CA LEU A 66 27.08 -10.84 0.30
C LEU A 66 28.00 -12.06 0.35
#